data_AF-A0A0C9ZQJ7-F1
#
_entry.id   AF-A0A0C9ZQJ7-F1
#
_cell.length_a   1.000
_cell.length_b   1.000
_cell.length_c   1.000
_cell.angle_alpha   90.00
_cell.angle_beta   90.00
_cell.angle_gamma   90.00
#
_symmetry.space_group_name_H-M   'P 1'
#
loop_
_entity.id
_entity.type
_entity.pdbx_description
1 polymer ?
#
loop_
_entity_poly.entity_id
_entity_poly.type
_entity_poly.pdbx_seq_one_letter_code
_entity_poly.pdbx_strand_id
1 'polypeptide(L)'
;MLNAQPSLKSLILPLIPPPTLETAIQTLDHSARKLRDAYPYSSAPTFTPITTTSSLGFGSGFGSQKSNLNNVDHQRFTSITDGSQMRESYVLSRLRPHINDFVSVCMSYVPYFSYIRAAEASTNGSSSSSRSHSTTLQVQHKDKPHPSETFLFLSALTSHIISQPPLTQSSLVPLLLPRLSQEWMAWIDRIDEVVNREGGMFGGESVRAWERTLDEFADTRGPHSCVLKEVRDRWVTKVGWLVGRNVQQAMDEL
;
A
#
# COMPACT_ATOMS: atom_id res chain seq x y z
N MET A 1 -9.64 -17.89 27.24
CA MET A 1 -10.56 -19.04 27.05
C MET A 1 -10.37 -19.78 25.72
N LEU A 2 -10.20 -19.12 24.56
CA LEU A 2 -9.90 -19.79 23.27
C LEU A 2 -8.55 -20.53 23.21
N ASN A 3 -7.57 -20.19 24.05
CA ASN A 3 -6.30 -20.94 24.14
C ASN A 3 -6.37 -22.20 25.01
N ALA A 4 -7.44 -22.36 25.82
CA ALA A 4 -7.58 -23.49 26.73
C ALA A 4 -8.26 -24.71 26.09
N GLN A 5 -9.05 -24.53 25.02
CA GLN A 5 -9.76 -25.61 24.33
C GLN A 5 -9.77 -25.38 22.80
N PRO A 6 -8.81 -25.93 22.04
CA PRO A 6 -8.73 -25.76 20.59
C PRO A 6 -9.88 -26.43 19.80
N SER A 7 -10.61 -27.37 20.40
CA SER A 7 -11.78 -28.03 19.81
C SER A 7 -13.01 -27.12 19.69
N LEU A 8 -13.12 -26.06 20.49
CA LEU A 8 -14.17 -25.05 20.33
C LEU A 8 -13.96 -24.17 19.09
N LYS A 9 -12.70 -24.05 18.61
CA LYS A 9 -12.38 -23.25 17.43
C LYS A 9 -13.00 -23.84 16.16
N SER A 10 -12.95 -25.16 15.98
CA SER A 10 -13.54 -25.82 14.80
C SER A 10 -15.06 -25.77 14.78
N LEU A 11 -15.70 -25.52 15.92
CA LEU A 11 -17.16 -25.49 16.07
C LEU A 11 -17.72 -24.06 15.98
N ILE A 12 -16.97 -23.05 16.45
CA ILE A 12 -17.36 -21.63 16.40
C ILE A 12 -16.97 -20.97 15.08
N LEU A 13 -15.79 -21.29 14.51
CA LEU A 13 -15.32 -20.64 13.27
C LEU A 13 -16.29 -20.81 12.07
N PRO A 14 -16.99 -21.95 11.87
CA PRO A 14 -18.00 -22.08 10.82
C PRO A 14 -19.28 -21.25 11.04
N LEU A 15 -19.52 -20.77 12.27
CA LEU A 15 -20.70 -19.97 12.62
C LEU A 15 -20.48 -18.46 12.40
N ILE A 16 -19.25 -18.04 12.14
CA ILE A 16 -18.92 -16.64 11.88
C ILE A 16 -18.99 -16.44 10.35
N PRO A 17 -19.93 -15.63 9.83
CA PRO A 17 -19.98 -15.37 8.41
C PRO A 17 -18.66 -14.70 7.97
N PRO A 18 -18.11 -15.09 6.80
CA PRO A 18 -16.94 -14.42 6.27
C PRO A 18 -17.26 -12.93 6.05
N PRO A 19 -16.28 -12.03 6.27
CA PRO A 19 -16.51 -10.62 6.01
C PRO A 19 -16.83 -10.42 4.53
N THR A 20 -17.89 -9.66 4.24
CA THR A 20 -18.23 -9.32 2.85
C THR A 20 -17.13 -8.46 2.23
N LEU A 21 -17.00 -8.50 0.90
CA LEU A 21 -16.09 -7.62 0.15
C LEU A 21 -16.35 -6.15 0.49
N GLU A 22 -17.61 -5.75 0.58
CA GLU A 22 -18.00 -4.39 0.92
C GLU A 22 -17.52 -4.00 2.32
N THR A 23 -17.73 -4.86 3.33
CA THR A 23 -17.23 -4.61 4.69
C THR A 23 -15.71 -4.50 4.72
N ALA A 24 -14.99 -5.34 3.98
CA ALA A 24 -13.54 -5.29 3.90
C ALA A 24 -13.05 -3.97 3.28
N ILE A 25 -13.64 -3.55 2.15
CA ILE A 25 -13.30 -2.29 1.48
C ILE A 25 -13.64 -1.09 2.36
N GLN A 26 -14.82 -1.07 3.00
CA GLN A 26 -15.22 0.02 3.91
C GLN A 26 -14.26 0.13 5.11
N THR A 27 -13.83 -1.00 5.67
CA THR A 27 -12.88 -1.01 6.80
C THR A 27 -11.48 -0.54 6.37
N LEU A 28 -11.05 -0.91 5.16
CA LEU A 28 -9.83 -0.39 4.55
C LEU A 28 -9.90 1.13 4.34
N ASP A 29 -11.00 1.64 3.78
CA ASP A 29 -11.19 3.07 3.55
C ASP A 29 -11.19 3.84 4.88
N HIS A 30 -11.91 3.35 5.89
CA HIS A 30 -11.95 3.97 7.21
C HIS A 30 -10.56 4.06 7.85
N SER A 31 -9.81 2.95 7.85
CA SER A 31 -8.46 2.91 8.42
C SER A 31 -7.47 3.76 7.61
N ALA A 32 -7.58 3.78 6.28
CA ALA A 32 -6.78 4.62 5.40
C ALA A 32 -7.03 6.13 5.62
N ARG A 33 -8.29 6.53 5.81
CA ARG A 33 -8.67 7.92 6.16
C ARG A 33 -8.13 8.30 7.52
N LYS A 34 -8.34 7.46 8.53
CA LYS A 34 -7.81 7.68 9.88
C LYS A 34 -6.28 7.87 9.87
N LEU A 35 -5.56 7.10 9.06
CA LEU A 35 -4.11 7.26 8.87
C LEU A 35 -3.76 8.59 8.19
N ARG A 36 -4.54 9.00 7.18
CA ARG A 36 -4.35 10.26 6.47
C ARG A 36 -4.63 11.47 7.35
N ASP A 37 -5.71 11.43 8.14
CA ASP A 37 -6.12 12.51 9.05
C ASP A 37 -5.16 12.66 10.24
N ALA A 38 -4.50 11.58 10.63
CA ALA A 38 -3.43 11.61 11.62
C ALA A 38 -2.13 12.25 11.09
N TYR A 39 -2.01 12.44 9.77
CA TYR A 39 -0.89 13.15 9.20
C TYR A 39 -0.95 14.62 9.64
N PRO A 40 0.10 15.14 10.30
CA PRO A 40 0.14 16.54 10.66
C PRO A 40 0.31 17.35 9.37
N TYR A 41 -0.82 17.70 8.74
CA TYR A 41 -0.87 18.83 7.82
C TYR A 41 -0.30 19.99 8.58
N SER A 42 0.79 20.57 8.07
CA SER A 42 1.51 21.70 8.63
C SER A 42 0.64 22.53 9.56
N SER A 43 0.66 22.20 10.84
CA SER A 43 0.53 23.22 11.87
C SER A 43 1.78 24.04 11.61
N ALA A 44 1.67 25.04 10.73
CA ALA A 44 2.56 26.17 10.83
C ALA A 44 2.55 26.49 12.33
N PRO A 45 3.71 26.48 13.01
CA PRO A 45 3.69 26.99 14.36
C PRO A 45 3.24 28.44 14.18
N THR A 46 2.02 28.75 14.59
CA THR A 46 1.61 30.11 14.84
C THR A 46 2.43 30.55 16.06
N PHE A 47 3.71 30.82 15.82
CA PHE A 47 4.47 31.75 16.62
C PHE A 47 3.85 33.10 16.32
N THR A 48 2.79 33.47 17.03
CA THR A 48 2.60 34.89 17.33
C THR A 48 3.81 35.31 18.16
N PRO A 49 4.72 36.16 17.66
CA PRO A 49 5.65 36.81 18.56
C PRO A 49 4.78 37.67 19.48
N ILE A 50 4.68 37.26 20.75
CA ILE A 50 4.30 38.18 21.82
C ILE A 50 5.36 39.27 21.77
N THR A 51 4.98 40.42 21.23
CA THR A 51 5.74 41.65 21.35
C THR A 51 5.55 42.09 22.80
N THR A 52 6.42 41.62 23.68
CA THR A 52 6.59 42.24 24.98
C THR A 52 7.11 43.65 24.76
N THR A 53 6.24 44.60 25.05
CA THR A 53 6.52 46.02 25.13
C THR A 53 7.51 46.30 26.24
N SER A 54 8.73 46.68 25.86
CA SER A 54 9.62 47.47 26.72
C SER A 54 10.65 48.18 25.85
N SER A 55 10.27 49.33 25.27
CA SER A 55 11.17 50.28 24.63
C SER A 55 11.13 51.63 25.36
N LEU A 56 12.02 51.78 26.34
CA LEU A 56 12.59 53.06 26.75
C LEU A 56 14.02 53.08 26.18
N GLY A 57 14.28 53.91 25.17
CA GLY A 57 15.59 53.97 24.53
C GLY A 57 15.69 55.06 23.46
N PHE A 58 16.13 56.23 23.90
CA PHE A 58 16.42 57.44 23.12
C PHE A 58 17.65 57.21 22.24
N GLY A 59 17.60 57.50 20.93
CA GLY A 59 18.75 57.32 20.04
C GLY A 59 18.54 57.83 18.62
N SER A 60 18.82 59.12 18.42
CA SER A 60 19.01 59.76 17.12
C SER A 60 20.29 59.25 16.45
N GLY A 61 20.25 58.91 15.16
CA GLY A 61 21.44 58.54 14.40
C GLY A 61 21.21 58.47 12.89
N PHE A 62 21.47 59.58 12.20
CA PHE A 62 21.68 59.64 10.76
C PHE A 62 22.95 58.87 10.37
N GLY A 63 22.95 58.18 9.22
CA GLY A 63 24.16 57.58 8.66
C GLY A 63 23.92 56.86 7.33
N SER A 64 24.22 57.55 6.23
CA SER A 64 24.36 56.97 4.89
C SER A 64 25.70 56.24 4.71
N GLN A 65 25.74 55.39 3.68
CA GLN A 65 26.91 55.04 2.85
C GLN A 65 27.93 54.01 3.39
N LYS A 66 28.02 52.82 2.77
CA LYS A 66 28.93 52.51 1.64
C LYS A 66 29.07 50.98 1.41
N SER A 67 29.13 50.65 0.13
CA SER A 67 29.64 49.40 -0.46
C SER A 67 31.07 49.10 -0.04
N ASN A 68 31.38 47.83 0.26
CA ASN A 68 32.73 47.30 0.12
C ASN A 68 32.71 45.83 -0.33
N LEU A 69 33.47 45.58 -1.39
CA LEU A 69 33.89 44.28 -1.91
C LEU A 69 35.05 43.72 -1.07
N ASN A 70 35.20 42.40 -1.15
CA ASN A 70 36.28 41.54 -0.66
C ASN A 70 36.14 41.01 0.78
N ASN A 71 35.57 39.81 0.90
CA ASN A 71 36.19 38.79 1.73
C ASN A 71 35.99 37.40 1.12
N VAL A 72 37.11 36.75 0.78
CA VAL A 72 37.21 35.33 0.47
C VAL A 72 37.44 34.65 1.80
N ASP A 73 36.45 33.91 2.31
CA ASP A 73 36.68 32.85 3.30
C ASP A 73 35.48 31.90 3.40
N HIS A 74 35.77 30.64 3.07
CA HIS A 74 35.30 29.39 3.68
C HIS A 74 33.80 29.16 3.98
N GLN A 75 33.25 28.21 3.22
CA GLN A 75 32.32 27.17 3.67
C GLN A 75 31.16 27.61 4.61
N ARG A 76 30.06 28.04 4.00
CA ARG A 76 28.71 27.81 4.57
C ARG A 76 27.76 27.42 3.46
N PHE A 77 27.85 26.17 3.01
CA PHE A 77 26.67 25.49 2.51
C PHE A 77 25.80 25.16 3.72
N THR A 78 24.79 25.99 3.88
CA THR A 78 23.57 25.83 4.67
C THR A 78 23.19 24.37 4.95
N SER A 79 23.40 23.91 6.18
CA SER A 79 22.72 22.75 6.76
C SER A 79 21.23 23.11 6.96
N ILE A 80 20.41 22.83 5.95
CA ILE A 80 18.93 22.94 5.99
C ILE A 80 18.29 21.55 6.21
N THR A 81 19.10 20.49 6.30
CA THR A 81 18.65 19.09 6.32
C THR A 81 18.34 18.56 7.71
N ASP A 82 19.03 19.03 8.76
CA ASP A 82 18.96 18.42 10.09
C ASP A 82 17.58 18.62 10.77
N GLY A 83 16.99 19.82 10.61
CA GLY A 83 15.65 20.11 11.10
C GLY A 83 14.54 19.34 10.38
N SER A 84 14.73 18.98 9.10
CA SER A 84 13.76 18.17 8.34
C SER A 84 13.73 16.73 8.84
N GLN A 85 14.92 16.14 9.07
CA GLN A 85 15.04 14.76 9.54
C GLN A 85 14.48 14.58 10.95
N MET A 86 14.74 15.54 11.86
CA MET A 86 14.15 15.52 13.20
C MET A 86 12.62 15.67 13.16
N ARG A 87 12.10 16.53 12.28
CA ARG A 87 10.66 16.69 12.06
C ARG A 87 10.02 15.40 11.52
N GLU A 88 10.62 14.79 10.50
CA GLU A 88 10.13 13.55 9.89
C GLU A 88 10.09 12.41 10.91
N SER A 89 11.13 12.28 11.73
CA SER A 89 11.20 11.29 12.82
C SER A 89 10.06 11.46 13.84
N TYR A 90 9.78 12.71 14.20
CA TYR A 90 8.67 13.04 15.11
C TYR A 90 7.30 12.73 14.50
N VAL A 91 7.10 13.11 13.23
CA VAL A 91 5.87 12.83 12.48
C VAL A 91 5.66 11.31 12.39
N LEU A 92 6.69 10.55 12.03
CA LEU A 92 6.63 9.08 11.97
C LEU A 92 6.31 8.45 13.32
N SER A 93 6.85 8.99 14.43
CA SER A 93 6.53 8.50 15.77
C SER A 93 5.03 8.62 16.09
N ARG A 94 4.40 9.74 15.72
CA ARG A 94 2.94 9.93 15.86
C ARG A 94 2.12 9.08 14.90
N LEU A 95 2.61 8.85 13.68
CA LEU A 95 1.93 8.04 12.68
C LEU A 95 2.01 6.54 12.97
N ARG A 96 3.05 6.08 13.69
CA ARG A 96 3.32 4.65 13.92
C ARG A 96 2.11 3.85 14.44
N PRO A 97 1.32 4.32 15.43
CA PRO A 97 0.11 3.60 15.86
C PRO A 97 -0.92 3.45 14.74
N HIS A 98 -1.12 4.50 13.94
CA HIS A 98 -2.07 4.50 12.82
C HIS A 98 -1.59 3.63 11.65
N ILE A 99 -0.28 3.62 11.40
CA ILE A 99 0.37 2.72 10.42
C ILE A 99 0.16 1.27 10.85
N ASN A 100 0.42 0.96 12.12
CA ASN A 100 0.24 -0.40 12.64
C ASN A 100 -1.23 -0.84 12.59
N ASP A 101 -2.17 0.06 12.91
CA ASP A 101 -3.62 -0.20 12.82
C ASP A 101 -4.02 -0.51 11.37
N PHE A 102 -3.64 0.35 10.42
CA PHE A 102 -3.89 0.14 9.00
C PHE A 102 -3.27 -1.17 8.48
N VAL A 103 -2.00 -1.43 8.77
CA VAL A 103 -1.32 -2.68 8.36
C VAL A 103 -2.02 -3.90 8.95
N SER A 104 -2.43 -3.83 10.23
CA SER A 104 -3.14 -4.93 10.90
C SER A 104 -4.50 -5.21 10.24
N VAL A 105 -5.25 -4.16 9.90
CA VAL A 105 -6.51 -4.27 9.15
C VAL A 105 -6.26 -4.93 7.80
N CYS A 106 -5.31 -4.42 7.00
CA CYS A 106 -4.95 -4.99 5.70
C CYS A 106 -4.62 -6.49 5.81
N MET A 107 -3.71 -6.85 6.71
CA MET A 107 -3.24 -8.23 6.89
C MET A 107 -4.30 -9.16 7.50
N SER A 108 -5.32 -8.63 8.17
CA SER A 108 -6.45 -9.42 8.66
C SER A 108 -7.39 -9.85 7.53
N TYR A 109 -7.57 -8.98 6.51
CA TYR A 109 -8.51 -9.19 5.41
C TYR A 109 -7.87 -9.83 4.16
N VAL A 110 -6.59 -9.60 3.90
CA VAL A 110 -5.85 -10.20 2.76
C VAL A 110 -6.07 -11.72 2.66
N PRO A 111 -6.02 -12.50 3.76
CA PRO A 111 -6.22 -13.93 3.69
C PRO A 111 -7.65 -14.36 3.34
N TYR A 112 -8.65 -13.49 3.13
CA TYR A 112 -9.96 -13.92 2.62
C TYR A 112 -10.02 -13.89 1.10
N PHE A 113 -9.21 -13.04 0.46
CA PHE A 113 -9.21 -12.83 -0.99
C PHE A 113 -7.97 -13.41 -1.70
N SER A 114 -7.11 -14.14 -0.98
CA SER A 114 -5.82 -14.65 -1.46
C SER A 114 -5.91 -15.97 -2.24
N TYR A 115 -5.11 -16.09 -3.30
CA TYR A 115 -4.89 -17.33 -4.07
C TYR A 115 -3.59 -18.08 -3.71
N ILE A 116 -2.71 -17.50 -2.89
CA ILE A 116 -1.36 -18.04 -2.60
C ILE A 116 -1.42 -19.44 -1.95
N ARG A 117 -2.55 -19.83 -1.36
CA ARG A 117 -2.73 -21.15 -0.73
C ARG A 117 -3.25 -22.24 -1.68
N ALA A 118 -3.75 -21.91 -2.87
CA ALA A 118 -4.39 -22.86 -3.78
C ALA A 118 -3.38 -23.68 -4.61
N ALA A 119 -2.21 -23.11 -4.93
CA ALA A 119 -1.22 -23.77 -5.80
C ALA A 119 -0.42 -24.89 -5.09
N GLU A 120 -0.27 -24.82 -3.76
CA GLU A 120 0.59 -25.72 -2.98
C GLU A 120 -0.17 -26.95 -2.42
N ALA A 121 -1.50 -26.89 -2.40
CA ALA A 121 -2.35 -27.97 -1.87
C ALA A 121 -2.44 -29.19 -2.79
N SER A 122 -1.95 -29.07 -4.04
CA SER A 122 -1.97 -30.15 -5.03
C SER A 122 -0.82 -31.14 -4.89
N THR A 123 0.19 -30.87 -4.06
CA THR A 123 1.44 -31.65 -4.13
C THR A 123 2.10 -32.08 -2.84
N ASN A 124 1.86 -31.53 -1.65
CA ASN A 124 2.50 -32.09 -0.44
C ASN A 124 1.71 -31.85 0.85
N GLY A 125 1.26 -32.95 1.44
CA GLY A 125 0.91 -32.98 2.86
C GLY A 125 2.16 -32.78 3.70
N SER A 126 1.99 -32.05 4.81
CA SER A 126 2.87 -31.91 5.98
C SER A 126 3.74 -30.64 6.11
N SER A 127 3.60 -30.06 7.31
CA SER A 127 4.41 -29.03 7.99
C SER A 127 4.24 -27.55 7.61
N SER A 128 3.44 -26.82 8.41
CA SER A 128 3.77 -25.44 8.83
C SER A 128 2.89 -25.03 10.02
N SER A 129 3.55 -24.98 11.18
CA SER A 129 3.00 -24.62 12.48
C SER A 129 3.05 -23.09 12.67
N SER A 130 2.16 -22.36 11.98
CA SER A 130 1.71 -21.01 12.36
C SER A 130 0.54 -20.60 11.46
N ARG A 131 -0.58 -21.32 11.57
CA ARG A 131 -1.80 -20.98 10.82
C ARG A 131 -2.50 -19.83 11.53
N SER A 132 -2.34 -18.61 11.00
CA SER A 132 -3.16 -17.45 11.39
C SER A 132 -4.64 -17.80 11.28
N HIS A 133 -5.46 -17.34 12.23
CA HIS A 133 -6.90 -17.67 12.32
C HIS A 133 -7.66 -17.49 10.99
N SER A 134 -7.32 -16.46 10.21
CA SER A 134 -7.88 -16.19 8.87
C SER A 134 -7.61 -17.31 7.85
N THR A 135 -6.46 -17.97 7.92
CA THR A 135 -6.12 -19.11 7.03
C THR A 135 -6.87 -20.39 7.38
N THR A 136 -7.37 -20.53 8.61
CA THR A 136 -8.20 -21.68 9.02
C THR A 136 -9.64 -21.49 8.55
N LEU A 137 -10.13 -20.24 8.54
CA LEU A 137 -11.45 -19.88 7.98
C LEU A 137 -11.51 -20.12 6.47
N GLN A 138 -10.48 -19.75 5.71
CA GLN A 138 -10.42 -20.08 4.26
C GLN A 138 -10.47 -21.59 3.97
N VAL A 139 -9.91 -22.43 4.84
CA VAL A 139 -9.92 -23.89 4.64
C VAL A 139 -11.30 -24.48 4.93
N GLN A 140 -12.13 -23.82 5.75
CA GLN A 140 -13.49 -24.27 6.05
C GLN A 140 -14.53 -23.75 5.06
N HIS A 141 -14.32 -22.58 4.46
CA HIS A 141 -15.20 -22.00 3.43
C HIS A 141 -14.65 -22.34 2.05
N LYS A 142 -15.19 -23.40 1.43
CA LYS A 142 -14.68 -24.02 0.20
C LYS A 142 -14.86 -23.17 -1.08
N ASP A 143 -15.37 -21.96 -0.94
CA ASP A 143 -15.61 -21.04 -2.05
C ASP A 143 -14.34 -20.22 -2.29
N LYS A 144 -13.62 -20.55 -3.37
CA LYS A 144 -12.51 -19.69 -3.81
C LYS A 144 -13.10 -18.31 -4.15
N PRO A 145 -12.48 -17.21 -3.72
CA PRO A 145 -12.98 -15.88 -4.05
C PRO A 145 -13.01 -15.70 -5.57
N HIS A 146 -14.03 -15.02 -6.08
CA HIS A 146 -14.14 -14.78 -7.51
C HIS A 146 -13.03 -13.82 -7.97
N PRO A 147 -12.37 -14.03 -9.14
CA PRO A 147 -11.27 -13.17 -9.58
C PRO A 147 -11.61 -11.67 -9.62
N SER A 148 -12.85 -11.32 -9.95
CA SER A 148 -13.32 -9.93 -9.91
C SER A 148 -13.36 -9.36 -8.48
N GLU A 149 -13.75 -10.14 -7.49
CA GLU A 149 -13.81 -9.70 -6.09
C GLU A 149 -12.39 -9.50 -5.53
N THR A 150 -11.50 -10.46 -5.78
CA THR A 150 -10.09 -10.34 -5.41
C THR A 150 -9.47 -9.12 -6.07
N PHE A 151 -9.75 -8.86 -7.36
CA PHE A 151 -9.29 -7.66 -8.04
C PHE A 151 -9.77 -6.38 -7.35
N LEU A 152 -11.07 -6.28 -7.03
CA LEU A 152 -11.64 -5.11 -6.37
C LEU A 152 -10.99 -4.86 -5.01
N PHE A 153 -10.74 -5.92 -4.24
CA PHE A 153 -10.05 -5.81 -2.96
C PHE A 153 -8.59 -5.35 -3.13
N LEU A 154 -7.83 -6.00 -4.00
CA LEU A 154 -6.40 -5.67 -4.22
C LEU A 154 -6.23 -4.26 -4.80
N SER A 155 -7.11 -3.85 -5.73
CA SER A 155 -7.10 -2.49 -6.29
C SER A 155 -7.45 -1.43 -5.25
N ALA A 156 -8.45 -1.65 -4.40
CA ALA A 156 -8.78 -0.76 -3.28
C ALA A 156 -7.60 -0.62 -2.31
N LEU A 157 -7.01 -1.75 -1.89
CA LEU A 157 -5.83 -1.77 -1.02
C LEU A 157 -4.64 -1.00 -1.62
N THR A 158 -4.33 -1.27 -2.89
CA THR A 158 -3.25 -0.60 -3.63
C THR A 158 -3.51 0.91 -3.73
N SER A 159 -4.74 1.30 -4.10
CA SER A 159 -5.15 2.70 -4.18
C SER A 159 -5.02 3.41 -2.84
N HIS A 160 -5.43 2.77 -1.74
CA HIS A 160 -5.29 3.34 -0.41
C HIS A 160 -3.83 3.57 -0.02
N ILE A 161 -2.91 2.66 -0.38
CA ILE A 161 -1.46 2.83 -0.15
C ILE A 161 -0.92 4.02 -0.97
N ILE A 162 -1.24 4.08 -2.27
CA ILE A 162 -0.77 5.14 -3.18
C ILE A 162 -1.33 6.51 -2.77
N SER A 163 -2.55 6.57 -2.23
CA SER A 163 -3.20 7.81 -1.78
C SER A 163 -2.60 8.39 -0.49
N GLN A 164 -1.72 7.66 0.22
CA GLN A 164 -1.11 8.17 1.44
C GLN A 164 -0.03 9.23 1.15
N PRO A 165 0.26 10.13 2.10
CA PRO A 165 1.37 11.07 1.96
C PRO A 165 2.73 10.36 1.76
N PRO A 166 3.70 10.95 1.03
CA PRO A 166 4.97 10.29 0.68
C PRO A 166 5.75 9.73 1.88
N LEU A 167 5.78 10.46 2.99
CA LEU A 167 6.45 10.00 4.22
C LEU A 167 5.77 8.76 4.80
N THR A 168 4.44 8.70 4.79
CA THR A 168 3.68 7.52 5.21
C THR A 168 3.91 6.36 4.26
N GLN A 169 3.91 6.60 2.94
CA GLN A 169 4.20 5.56 1.94
C GLN A 169 5.56 4.90 2.19
N SER A 170 6.60 5.70 2.50
CA SER A 170 7.95 5.19 2.75
C SER A 170 8.01 4.17 3.91
N SER A 171 7.11 4.33 4.89
CA SER A 171 6.99 3.42 6.04
C SER A 171 6.05 2.25 5.79
N LEU A 172 5.02 2.42 4.95
CA LEU A 172 4.06 1.36 4.61
C LEU A 172 4.60 0.35 3.60
N VAL A 173 5.33 0.85 2.59
CA VAL A 173 5.78 0.04 1.46
C VAL A 173 6.61 -1.17 1.90
N PRO A 174 7.62 -1.05 2.79
CA PRO A 174 8.39 -2.22 3.24
C PRO A 174 7.55 -3.29 3.95
N LEU A 175 6.44 -2.90 4.58
CA LEU A 175 5.59 -3.80 5.37
C LEU A 175 4.52 -4.50 4.53
N LEU A 176 3.94 -3.79 3.54
CA LEU A 176 2.80 -4.28 2.76
C LEU A 176 3.18 -4.76 1.36
N LEU A 177 4.13 -4.10 0.71
CA LEU A 177 4.40 -4.30 -0.72
C LEU A 177 4.89 -5.72 -1.05
N PRO A 178 5.78 -6.37 -0.26
CA PRO A 178 6.21 -7.73 -0.58
C PRO A 178 5.04 -8.72 -0.62
N ARG A 179 4.11 -8.62 0.34
CA ARG A 179 2.92 -9.47 0.37
C ARG A 179 1.96 -9.10 -0.75
N LEU A 180 1.71 -7.82 -0.96
CA LEU A 180 0.80 -7.33 -2.00
C LEU A 180 1.26 -7.76 -3.41
N SER A 181 2.57 -7.71 -3.67
CA SER A 181 3.16 -8.22 -4.92
C SER A 181 2.79 -9.67 -5.16
N GLN A 182 3.00 -10.54 -4.15
CA GLN A 182 2.67 -11.96 -4.27
C GLN A 182 1.18 -12.18 -4.55
N GLU A 183 0.28 -11.41 -3.91
CA GLU A 183 -1.16 -11.55 -4.13
C GLU A 183 -1.57 -11.14 -5.55
N TRP A 184 -0.99 -10.05 -6.06
CA TRP A 184 -1.19 -9.64 -7.44
C TRP A 184 -0.69 -10.70 -8.44
N MET A 185 0.51 -11.24 -8.24
CA MET A 185 1.03 -12.30 -9.10
C MET A 185 0.15 -13.56 -9.06
N ALA A 186 -0.30 -13.97 -7.88
CA ALA A 186 -1.19 -15.12 -7.72
C ALA A 186 -2.56 -14.89 -8.38
N TRP A 187 -3.09 -13.66 -8.32
CA TRP A 187 -4.31 -13.28 -9.02
C TRP A 187 -4.16 -13.36 -10.55
N ILE A 188 -3.04 -12.85 -11.10
CA ILE A 188 -2.75 -12.97 -12.54
C ILE A 188 -2.63 -14.44 -12.94
N ASP A 189 -1.90 -15.23 -12.18
CA ASP A 189 -1.71 -16.66 -12.45
C ASP A 189 -3.05 -17.42 -12.41
N ARG A 190 -3.97 -17.02 -11.52
CA ARG A 190 -5.30 -17.63 -11.49
C ARG A 190 -6.14 -17.25 -12.72
N ILE A 191 -6.07 -16.02 -13.19
CA ILE A 191 -6.78 -15.61 -14.42
C ILE A 191 -6.21 -16.33 -15.64
N ASP A 192 -4.89 -16.40 -15.75
CA ASP A 192 -4.18 -17.17 -16.76
C ASP A 192 -4.67 -18.63 -16.78
N GLU A 193 -4.74 -19.29 -15.63
CA GLU A 193 -5.29 -20.65 -15.52
C GLU A 193 -6.77 -20.74 -15.94
N VAL A 194 -7.63 -19.86 -15.42
CA VAL A 194 -9.06 -19.88 -15.72
C VAL A 194 -9.31 -19.69 -17.21
N VAL A 195 -8.64 -18.75 -17.85
CA VAL A 195 -8.91 -18.40 -19.26
C VAL A 195 -8.20 -19.34 -20.21
N ASN A 196 -6.92 -19.64 -19.97
CA ASN A 196 -6.12 -20.43 -20.92
C ASN A 196 -6.25 -21.94 -20.71
N ARG A 197 -6.60 -22.43 -19.51
CA ARG A 197 -6.72 -23.88 -19.22
C ARG A 197 -8.15 -24.34 -18.97
N GLU A 198 -8.93 -23.56 -18.23
CA GLU A 198 -10.31 -23.94 -17.89
C GLU A 198 -11.34 -23.46 -18.93
N GLY A 199 -10.94 -22.60 -19.89
CA GLY A 199 -11.84 -22.02 -20.89
C GLY A 199 -12.85 -21.01 -20.32
N GLY A 200 -12.56 -20.47 -19.12
CA GLY A 200 -13.38 -19.47 -18.47
C GLY A 200 -13.40 -18.15 -19.25
N MET A 201 -14.55 -17.49 -19.23
CA MET A 201 -14.76 -16.23 -19.94
C MET A 201 -15.07 -15.11 -18.94
N PHE A 202 -14.39 -13.99 -19.10
CA PHE A 202 -14.69 -12.76 -18.37
C PHE A 202 -15.30 -11.73 -19.32
N GLY A 203 -16.18 -10.87 -18.79
CA GLY A 203 -16.75 -9.77 -19.55
C GLY A 203 -15.65 -8.84 -20.08
N GLY A 204 -15.66 -8.53 -21.37
CA GLY A 204 -14.61 -7.73 -22.00
C GLY A 204 -14.47 -6.32 -21.42
N GLU A 205 -15.57 -5.73 -20.94
CA GLU A 205 -15.55 -4.45 -20.20
C GLU A 205 -14.75 -4.57 -18.90
N SER A 206 -14.95 -5.65 -18.15
CA SER A 206 -14.32 -5.84 -16.84
C SER A 206 -12.82 -6.10 -16.99
N VAL A 207 -12.41 -6.89 -17.99
CA VAL A 207 -10.99 -7.12 -18.29
C VAL A 207 -10.29 -5.82 -18.72
N ARG A 208 -10.96 -4.98 -19.52
CA ARG A 208 -10.46 -3.63 -19.88
C ARG A 208 -10.39 -2.69 -18.67
N ALA A 209 -11.33 -2.78 -17.74
CA ALA A 209 -11.29 -2.01 -16.51
C ALA A 209 -10.10 -2.43 -15.64
N TRP A 210 -9.82 -3.73 -15.55
CA TRP A 210 -8.65 -4.24 -14.83
C TRP A 210 -7.34 -3.75 -15.44
N GLU A 211 -7.21 -3.89 -16.75
CA GLU A 211 -6.05 -3.41 -17.51
C GLU A 211 -5.80 -1.92 -17.28
N ARG A 212 -6.83 -1.06 -17.45
CA ARG A 212 -6.69 0.39 -17.21
C ARG A 212 -6.21 0.71 -15.80
N THR A 213 -6.73 -0.01 -14.80
CA THR A 213 -6.34 0.20 -13.40
C THR A 213 -4.90 -0.24 -13.15
N LEU A 214 -4.45 -1.34 -13.75
CA LEU A 214 -3.06 -1.80 -13.67
C LEU A 214 -2.10 -0.84 -14.36
N ASP A 215 -2.49 -0.26 -15.51
CA ASP A 215 -1.72 0.78 -16.18
C ASP A 215 -1.61 2.04 -15.31
N GLU A 216 -2.72 2.49 -14.71
CA GLU A 216 -2.73 3.65 -13.80
C GLU A 216 -1.78 3.42 -12.61
N PHE A 217 -1.82 2.22 -12.01
CA PHE A 217 -0.89 1.84 -10.96
C PHE A 217 0.57 1.79 -11.44
N ALA A 218 0.84 1.32 -12.65
CA ALA A 218 2.19 1.27 -13.20
C ALA A 218 2.75 2.68 -13.53
N ASP A 219 1.88 3.65 -13.81
CA ASP A 219 2.24 5.04 -14.10
C ASP A 219 2.47 5.87 -12.84
N THR A 220 2.00 5.40 -11.68
CA THR A 220 2.22 6.08 -10.40
C THR A 220 3.72 6.14 -10.06
N ARG A 221 4.19 7.33 -9.66
CA ARG A 221 5.58 7.53 -9.22
C ARG A 221 5.67 7.35 -7.71
N GLY A 222 6.56 6.47 -7.27
CA GLY A 222 6.82 6.27 -5.84
C GLY A 222 7.58 4.99 -5.56
N PRO A 223 7.79 4.66 -4.27
CA PRO A 223 8.53 3.46 -3.87
C PRO A 223 7.87 2.14 -4.31
N HIS A 224 6.59 2.17 -4.69
CA HIS A 224 5.80 1.03 -5.18
C HIS A 224 5.88 0.83 -6.71
N SER A 225 6.39 1.81 -7.46
CA SER A 225 6.26 1.84 -8.92
C SER A 225 6.91 0.66 -9.63
N CYS A 226 8.06 0.18 -9.12
CA CYS A 226 8.77 -0.95 -9.73
C CYS A 226 7.92 -2.23 -9.71
N VAL A 227 7.34 -2.54 -8.55
CA VAL A 227 6.51 -3.72 -8.35
C VAL A 227 5.20 -3.62 -9.15
N LEU A 228 4.54 -2.46 -9.17
CA LEU A 228 3.30 -2.30 -9.92
C LEU A 228 3.51 -2.37 -11.44
N LYS A 229 4.66 -1.91 -11.93
CA LYS A 229 5.07 -2.12 -13.32
C LYS A 229 5.26 -3.60 -13.63
N GLU A 230 5.96 -4.34 -12.77
CA GLU A 230 6.14 -5.78 -12.93
C GLU A 230 4.79 -6.54 -12.97
N VAL A 231 3.84 -6.18 -12.11
CA VAL A 231 2.48 -6.75 -12.10
C VAL A 231 1.80 -6.48 -13.45
N ARG A 232 1.84 -5.24 -13.94
CA ARG A 232 1.24 -4.86 -15.23
C ARG A 232 1.92 -5.57 -16.41
N ASP A 233 3.24 -5.65 -16.41
CA ASP A 233 3.98 -6.32 -17.48
C ASP A 233 3.66 -7.82 -17.52
N ARG A 234 3.60 -8.49 -16.36
CA ARG A 234 3.17 -9.90 -16.27
C ARG A 234 1.73 -10.11 -16.73
N TRP A 235 0.83 -9.18 -16.40
CA TRP A 235 -0.54 -9.19 -16.90
C TRP A 235 -0.55 -9.16 -18.44
N VAL A 236 0.16 -8.21 -19.05
CA VAL A 236 0.23 -8.09 -20.50
C VAL A 236 0.82 -9.37 -21.13
N THR A 237 1.87 -9.94 -20.56
CA THR A 237 2.49 -11.18 -21.06
C THR A 237 1.54 -12.38 -21.02
N LYS A 238 0.80 -12.58 -19.93
CA LYS A 238 -0.03 -13.79 -19.75
C LYS A 238 -1.42 -13.69 -20.35
N VAL A 239 -2.04 -12.53 -20.21
CA VAL A 239 -3.47 -12.32 -20.47
C VAL A 239 -3.75 -11.04 -21.26
N GLY A 240 -2.73 -10.31 -21.69
CA GLY A 240 -2.88 -9.09 -22.50
C GLY A 240 -3.62 -9.32 -23.82
N TRP A 241 -3.53 -10.53 -24.37
CA TRP A 241 -4.25 -10.94 -25.57
C TRP A 241 -5.78 -10.79 -25.43
N LEU A 242 -6.33 -10.91 -24.22
CA LEU A 242 -7.77 -10.72 -23.94
C LEU A 242 -8.25 -9.31 -24.25
N VAL A 243 -7.35 -8.34 -24.23
CA VAL A 243 -7.63 -6.92 -24.51
C VAL A 243 -7.04 -6.50 -25.86
N GLY A 244 -6.47 -7.44 -26.62
CA GLY A 244 -5.77 -7.15 -27.88
C GLY A 244 -4.40 -6.51 -27.69
N ARG A 245 -3.83 -6.56 -26.49
CA ARG A 245 -2.44 -6.16 -26.20
C ARG A 245 -1.55 -7.38 -26.25
N ASN A 246 -1.00 -7.69 -27.42
CA ASN A 246 0.07 -8.67 -27.52
C ASN A 246 1.42 -7.97 -27.31
N VAL A 247 2.25 -8.53 -26.44
CA VAL A 247 3.69 -8.34 -26.57
C VAL A 247 4.04 -9.00 -27.91
N GLN A 248 4.29 -8.19 -28.95
CA GLN A 248 4.93 -8.70 -30.14
C GLN A 248 6.28 -9.25 -29.71
N GLN A 249 6.32 -10.56 -29.49
CA GLN A 249 7.56 -11.30 -29.44
C GLN A 249 8.19 -11.07 -30.81
N ALA A 250 9.22 -10.22 -30.85
CA ALA A 250 10.01 -10.03 -32.05
C ALA A 250 10.42 -11.44 -32.48
N MET A 251 9.94 -11.84 -33.64
CA MET A 251 10.35 -13.08 -34.27
C MET A 251 11.81 -12.86 -34.62
N ASP A 252 12.72 -13.32 -33.76
CA ASP A 252 14.13 -13.47 -34.14
C ASP A 252 14.12 -14.46 -35.31
N GLU A 253 14.25 -13.88 -36.51
CA GLU A 253 14.33 -14.61 -37.76
C GLU A 253 15.54 -15.55 -37.74
N LEU A 254 15.26 -16.77 -38.18
CA LEU A 254 16.13 -17.93 -38.43
C LEU A 254 17.58 -17.64 -38.81
#